data_AF-A0A414Y533-F1
#
_entry.id   AF-A0A414Y533-F1
#
_cell.length_a   1.000
_cell.length_b   1.000
_cell.length_c   1.000
_cell.angle_alpha   90.00
_cell.angle_beta   90.00
_cell.angle_gamma   90.00
#
_symmetry.space_group_name_H-M   'P 1'
#
loop_
_entity.id
_entity.type
_entity.pdbx_description
1 polymer ?
#
loop_
_entity_poly.entity_id
_entity_poly.type
_entity_poly.pdbx_seq_one_letter_code
_entity_poly.pdbx_strand_id
1 'polypeptide(L)'
;MKGNHYEVEYLWAKGDWRFTYEDGSQIFSPLRKGCLRIYTMAETNNYLYIVFYRQGGDLICFYDKKLKKGWRALRITDDIYHTDIRFLWNGYHNLNGREYMSQVIRSEELKEKLYEGGTPEGKRIADQIDEEAGLMLMLFRLKERSE
;
A
#
# COMPACT_ATOMS: atom_id res chain seq x y z
N MET A 1 -2.48 28.78 31.37
CA MET A 1 -2.23 28.42 29.97
C MET A 1 -2.61 26.96 29.79
N LYS A 2 -3.57 26.66 28.90
CA LYS A 2 -3.97 25.28 28.57
C LYS A 2 -2.82 24.64 27.80
N GLY A 3 -2.13 23.68 28.40
CA GLY A 3 -1.08 22.92 27.74
C GLY A 3 -1.69 22.10 26.61
N ASN A 4 -1.12 22.22 25.41
CA ASN A 4 -1.45 21.34 24.29
C ASN A 4 -1.05 19.91 24.67
N HIS A 5 -2.02 19.12 25.11
CA HIS A 5 -1.87 17.68 25.21
C HIS A 5 -1.84 17.13 23.78
N TYR A 6 -0.66 16.78 23.28
CA TYR A 6 -0.55 15.94 22.09
C TYR A 6 -0.98 14.54 22.49
N GLU A 7 -2.22 14.17 22.18
CA GLU A 7 -2.69 12.79 22.29
C GLU A 7 -2.09 12.01 21.12
N VAL A 8 -1.04 11.23 21.40
CA VAL A 8 -0.46 10.33 20.41
C VAL A 8 -1.37 9.09 20.34
N GLU A 9 -2.30 9.07 19.39
CA GLU A 9 -3.07 7.88 19.06
C GLU A 9 -2.15 6.89 18.31
N TYR A 10 -1.69 5.86 19.01
CA TYR A 10 -0.84 4.82 18.43
C TYR A 10 -1.59 4.04 17.34
N LEU A 11 -1.12 4.11 16.09
CA LEU A 11 -1.47 3.11 15.09
C LEU A 11 -0.68 1.83 15.37
N TRP A 12 -1.37 0.82 15.89
CA TRP A 12 -0.77 -0.45 16.28
C TRP A 12 -0.18 -1.21 15.08
N ALA A 13 1.14 -1.44 15.10
CA ALA A 13 1.72 -2.63 14.49
C ALA A 13 1.62 -3.77 15.51
N LYS A 14 0.67 -4.70 15.35
CA LYS A 14 0.51 -5.85 16.26
C LYS A 14 1.70 -6.82 16.11
N GLY A 15 2.69 -6.78 16.99
CA GLY A 15 3.86 -7.68 17.04
C GLY A 15 5.02 -7.08 17.85
N ASP A 16 6.14 -7.81 18.00
CA ASP A 16 7.35 -7.36 18.74
C ASP A 16 8.11 -6.19 18.07
N TRP A 17 7.51 -5.54 17.07
CA TRP A 17 8.13 -4.50 16.26
C TRP A 17 7.84 -3.14 16.90
N ARG A 18 8.86 -2.51 17.45
CA ARG A 18 8.76 -1.19 18.07
C ARG A 18 9.16 -0.10 17.06
N PHE A 19 8.39 0.98 17.00
CA PHE A 19 8.89 2.24 16.45
C PHE A 19 9.88 2.81 17.47
N THR A 20 11.17 2.75 17.15
CA THR A 20 12.19 3.49 17.90
C THR A 20 12.58 4.72 17.10
N TYR A 21 12.63 5.87 17.77
CA TYR A 21 13.18 7.11 17.23
C TYR A 21 14.60 6.85 16.69
N GLU A 22 14.82 7.17 15.41
CA GLU A 22 16.15 7.07 14.80
C GLU A 22 16.91 8.38 15.08
N ASP A 23 17.92 8.33 15.95
CA ASP A 23 18.93 9.38 16.00
C ASP A 23 19.79 9.27 14.72
N GLY A 24 19.85 10.36 13.95
CA GLY A 24 20.53 10.46 12.65
C GLY A 24 22.04 10.22 12.69
N SER A 25 22.62 9.98 13.87
CA SER A 25 24.01 9.59 14.05
C SER A 25 24.33 8.14 13.61
N GLN A 26 23.32 7.27 13.41
CA GLN A 26 23.51 5.84 13.10
C GLN A 26 23.11 5.43 11.68
N ILE A 27 23.25 6.34 10.70
CA ILE A 27 22.81 6.13 9.31
C ILE A 27 23.45 4.90 8.62
N PHE A 28 24.57 4.37 9.13
CA PHE A 28 25.32 3.27 8.49
C PHE A 28 25.60 2.04 9.37
N SER A 29 24.91 1.86 10.52
CA SER A 29 25.19 0.70 11.38
C SER A 29 24.59 -0.62 10.84
N PRO A 30 25.37 -1.71 10.73
CA PRO A 30 24.88 -3.04 10.37
C PRO A 30 24.05 -3.71 11.49
N LEU A 31 23.93 -3.09 12.67
CA LEU A 31 23.07 -3.55 13.78
C LEU A 31 21.58 -3.23 13.60
N ARG A 32 21.15 -2.78 12.41
CA ARG A 32 19.75 -2.46 12.03
C ARG A 32 18.78 -3.66 11.99
N LYS A 33 18.95 -4.68 12.83
CA LYS A 33 17.96 -5.73 13.01
C LYS A 33 16.79 -5.17 13.84
N GLY A 34 15.72 -4.73 13.18
CA GLY A 34 14.40 -4.68 13.82
C GLY A 34 13.57 -3.41 13.70
N CYS A 35 14.05 -2.34 13.06
CA CYS A 35 13.27 -1.09 12.95
C CYS A 35 12.37 -1.11 11.70
N LEU A 36 11.06 -0.91 11.90
CA LEU A 36 10.13 -0.62 10.80
C LEU A 36 10.33 0.82 10.34
N ARG A 37 10.64 1.02 9.06
CA ARG A 37 10.77 2.35 8.47
C ARG A 37 9.55 2.66 7.63
N ILE A 38 8.91 3.79 7.88
CA ILE A 38 7.84 4.24 6.99
C ILE A 38 8.49 4.58 5.64
N TYR A 39 8.15 3.80 4.62
CA TYR A 39 8.50 4.09 3.24
C TYR A 39 7.49 5.05 2.62
N THR A 40 6.20 4.85 2.93
CA THR A 40 5.12 5.74 2.47
C THR A 40 3.99 5.75 3.48
N MET A 41 3.37 6.91 3.67
CA MET A 41 2.15 7.07 4.44
C MET A 41 1.20 7.98 3.66
N ALA A 42 -0.05 7.58 3.56
CA ALA A 42 -1.09 8.34 2.90
C ALA A 42 -2.39 8.26 3.70
N GLU A 43 -2.95 9.42 4.02
CA GLU A 43 -4.22 9.54 4.71
C GLU A 43 -5.27 10.13 3.76
N THR A 44 -6.47 9.56 3.80
CA THR A 44 -7.65 9.99 3.04
C THR A 44 -8.82 10.21 4.00
N ASN A 45 -10.00 10.58 3.50
CA ASN A 45 -11.15 10.75 4.38
C ASN A 45 -11.61 9.42 4.99
N ASN A 46 -11.53 8.31 4.24
CA ASN A 46 -12.01 7.01 4.71
C ASN A 46 -10.92 6.07 5.21
N TYR A 47 -9.64 6.32 4.90
CA TYR A 47 -8.59 5.38 5.27
C TYR A 47 -7.22 5.99 5.54
N LEU A 48 -6.37 5.21 6.22
CA LEU A 48 -4.96 5.45 6.37
C LEU A 48 -4.18 4.26 5.82
N TYR A 49 -3.27 4.55 4.91
CA TYR A 49 -2.41 3.60 4.22
C TYR A 49 -0.96 3.84 4.62
N ILE A 50 -0.24 2.80 5.04
CA ILE A 50 1.16 2.89 5.44
C ILE A 50 1.94 1.72 4.86
N VAL A 51 3.07 1.99 4.22
CA VAL A 51 4.06 1.00 3.82
C VAL A 51 5.26 1.11 4.73
N PHE A 52 5.64 0.01 5.35
CA PHE A 52 6.89 -0.12 6.06
C PHE A 52 7.91 -0.88 5.22
N TYR A 53 9.10 -0.31 5.06
CA TYR A 53 10.24 -1.04 4.56
C TYR A 53 10.85 -1.89 5.68
N ARG A 54 11.06 -3.18 5.38
CA ARG A 54 11.74 -4.14 6.27
C ARG A 54 12.76 -4.95 5.45
N GLN A 55 13.85 -5.37 6.10
CA GLN A 55 14.71 -6.43 5.57
C GLN A 55 13.89 -7.72 5.37
N GLY A 56 13.59 -8.06 4.11
CA GLY A 56 12.76 -9.21 3.73
C GLY A 56 11.45 -8.88 3.03
N GLY A 57 11.13 -7.60 2.81
CA GLY A 57 9.98 -7.17 2.01
C GLY A 57 9.16 -6.06 2.67
N ASP A 58 8.28 -5.43 1.90
CA ASP A 58 7.40 -4.38 2.40
C ASP A 58 6.28 -4.97 3.27
N LEU A 59 5.94 -4.25 4.34
CA LEU A 59 4.72 -4.51 5.12
C LEU A 59 3.74 -3.39 4.82
N ILE A 60 2.62 -3.75 4.21
CA ILE A 60 1.51 -2.86 3.92
C ILE A 60 0.53 -2.92 5.10
N CYS A 61 0.21 -1.76 5.66
CA CYS A 61 -0.82 -1.58 6.67
C CYS A 61 -1.92 -0.68 6.12
N PHE A 62 -3.16 -1.09 6.32
CA PHE A 62 -4.34 -0.34 5.93
C PHE A 62 -5.27 -0.20 7.13
N TYR A 63 -5.78 0.99 7.38
CA TYR A 63 -6.79 1.25 8.40
C TYR A 63 -8.03 1.88 7.77
N ASP A 64 -9.18 1.21 7.90
CA ASP A 64 -10.49 1.74 7.53
C ASP A 64 -11.05 2.54 8.71
N LYS A 65 -11.23 3.85 8.50
CA LYS A 65 -11.68 4.79 9.53
C LYS A 65 -13.15 4.58 9.90
N LYS A 66 -13.98 4.13 8.96
CA LYS A 66 -15.41 3.86 9.20
C LYS A 66 -15.59 2.61 10.06
N LEU A 67 -14.89 1.53 9.71
CA LEU A 67 -14.94 0.26 10.44
C LEU A 67 -14.04 0.26 11.70
N LYS A 68 -13.19 1.27 11.85
CA LYS A 68 -12.14 1.36 12.88
C LYS A 68 -11.28 0.10 12.94
N LYS A 69 -10.98 -0.48 11.78
CA LYS A 69 -10.32 -1.78 11.66
C LYS A 69 -9.05 -1.66 10.83
N GLY A 70 -7.99 -2.29 11.32
CA GLY A 70 -6.70 -2.37 10.65
C GLY A 70 -6.45 -3.75 10.03
N TRP A 71 -5.81 -3.76 8.87
CA TRP A 71 -5.27 -4.96 8.23
C TRP A 71 -3.81 -4.75 7.90
N ARG A 72 -3.09 -5.86 7.82
CA ARG A 72 -1.71 -5.88 7.33
C ARG A 72 -1.56 -6.97 6.28
N ALA A 73 -0.78 -6.69 5.26
CA ALA A 73 -0.43 -7.65 4.23
C ALA A 73 1.05 -7.47 3.85
N LEU A 74 1.71 -8.55 3.47
CA LEU A 74 3.04 -8.46 2.89
C LEU A 74 2.97 -8.10 1.40
N ARG A 75 1.86 -8.45 0.73
CA ARG A 75 1.58 -8.18 -0.68
C ARG A 75 0.07 -8.07 -0.92
N ILE A 76 -0.33 -7.40 -1.99
CA ILE A 76 -1.72 -7.34 -2.49
C ILE A 76 -1.82 -8.27 -3.71
N THR A 77 -1.42 -9.53 -3.57
CA THR A 77 -1.31 -10.48 -4.71
C THR A 77 -2.64 -11.10 -5.10
N ASP A 78 -3.48 -11.42 -4.11
CA ASP A 78 -4.71 -12.20 -4.35
C ASP A 78 -5.84 -11.32 -4.92
N ASP A 79 -5.76 -10.00 -4.72
CA ASP A 79 -6.86 -9.09 -5.03
C ASP A 79 -6.81 -8.53 -6.46
N ILE A 80 -5.70 -8.70 -7.19
CA ILE A 80 -5.52 -8.22 -8.57
C ILE A 80 -5.29 -9.42 -9.47
N TYR A 81 -6.33 -10.21 -9.75
CA TYR A 81 -6.26 -11.31 -10.73
C TYR A 81 -5.11 -12.32 -10.50
N HIS A 82 -4.75 -12.58 -9.23
CA HIS A 82 -3.61 -13.42 -8.82
C HIS A 82 -2.24 -12.94 -9.33
N THR A 83 -2.06 -11.64 -9.52
CA THR A 83 -0.80 -11.06 -10.02
C THR A 83 0.13 -10.61 -8.89
N ASP A 84 1.45 -10.73 -9.08
CA ASP A 84 2.45 -10.18 -8.15
C ASP A 84 2.75 -8.70 -8.44
N ILE A 85 1.70 -7.89 -8.42
CA ILE A 85 1.81 -6.45 -8.55
C ILE A 85 2.09 -5.86 -7.17
N ARG A 86 3.32 -5.39 -6.97
CA ARG A 86 3.69 -4.59 -5.79
C ARG A 86 2.93 -3.26 -5.87
N PHE A 87 2.14 -2.95 -4.86
CA PHE A 87 1.50 -1.64 -4.77
C PHE A 87 2.49 -0.58 -4.29
N LEU A 88 2.77 0.40 -5.15
CA LEU A 88 3.58 1.57 -4.84
C LEU A 88 2.70 2.82 -4.86
N TRP A 89 2.51 3.45 -3.71
CA TRP A 89 1.66 4.63 -3.64
C TRP A 89 2.16 5.75 -4.57
N ASN A 90 1.28 6.20 -5.48
CA ASN A 90 1.50 7.35 -6.34
C ASN A 90 0.63 8.56 -5.92
N GLY A 91 -0.62 8.33 -5.55
CA GLY A 91 -1.53 9.42 -5.19
C GLY A 91 -2.94 8.98 -4.83
N TYR A 92 -3.69 9.94 -4.27
CA TYR A 92 -5.10 9.81 -3.91
C TYR A 92 -5.99 10.51 -4.93
N HIS A 93 -7.08 9.88 -5.32
CA HIS A 93 -8.04 10.42 -6.27
C HIS A 93 -9.46 10.27 -5.72
N ASN A 94 -10.26 11.32 -5.85
CA ASN A 94 -11.70 11.25 -5.64
C ASN A 94 -12.39 11.43 -6.99
N LEU A 95 -12.96 10.34 -7.52
CA LEU A 95 -13.63 10.32 -8.82
C LEU A 95 -15.10 9.99 -8.59
N ASN A 96 -15.99 10.94 -8.91
CA ASN A 96 -17.44 10.79 -8.76
C ASN A 96 -17.87 10.35 -7.34
N GLY A 97 -17.24 10.91 -6.30
CA GLY A 97 -17.54 10.59 -4.90
C GLY A 97 -16.94 9.27 -4.41
N ARG A 98 -16.14 8.59 -5.22
CA ARG A 98 -15.43 7.36 -4.84
C ARG A 98 -13.94 7.64 -4.66
N GLU A 99 -13.41 7.13 -3.57
CA GLU A 99 -12.01 7.29 -3.21
C GLU A 99 -11.15 6.16 -3.79
N TYR A 100 -10.04 6.55 -4.39
CA TYR A 100 -9.06 5.65 -4.98
C TYR A 100 -7.66 5.99 -4.52
N MET A 101 -6.91 4.94 -4.26
CA MET A 101 -5.45 4.98 -4.18
C MET A 101 -4.93 4.65 -5.58
N SER A 102 -3.83 5.28 -5.98
CA SER A 102 -3.23 4.99 -7.28
C SER A 102 -1.81 4.51 -7.18
N GLN A 103 -1.42 3.74 -8.17
CA GLN A 103 -0.02 3.54 -8.55
C GLN A 103 0.14 3.74 -10.04
N VAL A 104 1.38 3.89 -10.46
CA VAL A 104 1.75 3.86 -11.87
C VAL A 104 2.53 2.59 -12.14
N ILE A 105 2.20 1.93 -13.25
CA ILE A 105 2.89 0.75 -13.76
C ILE A 105 3.13 0.93 -15.25
N ARG A 106 4.20 0.32 -15.77
CA ARG A 106 4.45 0.27 -17.21
C ARG A 106 3.44 -0.67 -17.88
N SER A 107 2.92 -0.30 -19.05
CA SER A 107 1.92 -1.07 -19.79
C SER A 107 2.39 -2.49 -20.08
N GLU A 108 3.65 -2.65 -20.49
CA GLU A 108 4.29 -3.93 -20.75
C GLU A 108 4.34 -4.81 -19.49
N GLU A 109 4.74 -4.24 -18.34
CA GLU A 109 4.82 -4.96 -17.06
C GLU A 109 3.43 -5.39 -16.57
N LEU A 110 2.44 -4.51 -16.68
CA LEU A 110 1.07 -4.82 -16.28
C LEU A 110 0.50 -5.97 -17.10
N LYS A 111 0.72 -5.94 -18.42
CA LYS A 111 0.25 -6.96 -19.34
C LYS A 111 0.87 -8.32 -19.05
N GLU A 112 2.20 -8.37 -18.88
CA GLU A 112 2.93 -9.59 -18.51
C GLU A 112 2.36 -10.20 -17.22
N LYS A 113 2.24 -9.40 -16.16
CA LYS A 113 1.73 -9.86 -14.86
C LYS A 113 0.30 -10.37 -14.92
N LEU A 114 -0.58 -9.72 -15.69
CA LEU A 114 -1.96 -10.17 -15.88
C LEU A 114 -2.03 -11.53 -16.60
N TYR A 115 -1.14 -11.80 -17.56
CA TYR A 115 -1.03 -13.13 -18.17
C TYR A 115 -0.50 -14.17 -17.19
N GLU A 116 0.52 -13.84 -16.39
CA GLU A 116 1.10 -14.72 -15.36
C GLU A 116 0.07 -15.12 -14.30
N GLY A 117 -0.77 -14.17 -13.85
CA GLY A 117 -1.85 -14.45 -12.89
C GLY A 117 -2.88 -15.45 -13.40
N GLY A 118 -2.96 -15.67 -14.72
CA GLY A 118 -3.62 -16.83 -15.31
C GLY A 118 -5.15 -16.80 -15.31
N THR A 119 -5.80 -15.82 -14.68
CA THR A 119 -7.27 -15.74 -14.62
C THR A 119 -7.89 -15.37 -15.98
N PRO A 120 -9.10 -15.88 -16.32
CA PRO A 120 -9.79 -15.48 -17.55
C PRO A 120 -10.05 -13.97 -17.65
N GLU A 121 -10.32 -13.30 -16.53
CA GLU A 121 -10.54 -11.85 -16.52
C GLU A 121 -9.25 -11.06 -16.70
N GLY A 122 -8.17 -11.44 -16.01
CA GLY A 122 -6.85 -10.83 -16.17
C GLY A 122 -6.36 -10.91 -17.62
N LYS A 123 -6.49 -12.08 -18.27
CA LYS A 123 -6.13 -12.27 -19.68
C LYS A 123 -6.93 -11.35 -20.61
N ARG A 124 -8.25 -11.24 -20.42
CA ARG A 124 -9.09 -10.33 -21.23
C ARG A 124 -8.69 -8.86 -21.11
N ILE A 125 -8.24 -8.42 -19.93
CA ILE A 125 -7.73 -7.07 -19.73
C ILE A 125 -6.36 -6.91 -20.39
N ALA A 126 -5.47 -7.90 -20.23
CA ALA A 126 -4.15 -7.92 -20.85
C ALA A 126 -4.22 -7.78 -22.38
N ASP A 127 -5.18 -8.46 -23.02
CA ASP A 127 -5.40 -8.39 -24.47
C ASP A 127 -5.80 -6.98 -24.97
N GLN A 128 -6.27 -6.11 -24.08
CA GLN A 128 -6.69 -4.73 -24.40
C GLN A 128 -5.60 -3.69 -24.11
N ILE A 129 -4.52 -4.08 -23.44
CA ILE A 129 -3.41 -3.18 -23.12
C ILE A 129 -2.53 -3.02 -24.35
N ASP A 130 -2.45 -1.77 -24.82
CA ASP A 130 -1.42 -1.33 -25.75
C ASP A 130 -0.09 -1.19 -25.00
N GLU A 131 0.90 -1.98 -25.41
CA GLU A 131 2.23 -1.99 -24.80
C GLU A 131 2.99 -0.68 -25.04
N GLU A 132 2.65 0.07 -26.10
CA GLU A 132 3.27 1.36 -26.42
C GLU A 132 2.67 2.55 -25.64
N ALA A 133 1.61 2.32 -24.85
CA ALA A 133 0.95 3.37 -24.05
C ALA A 133 1.85 3.94 -22.93
N GLY A 134 2.94 3.23 -22.57
CA GLY A 134 3.92 3.68 -21.59
C GLY A 134 3.42 3.53 -20.16
N LEU A 135 3.28 4.64 -19.43
CA LEU A 135 2.88 4.59 -18.02
C LEU A 135 1.35 4.59 -17.88
N MET A 136 0.83 3.54 -17.27
CA MET A 136 -0.58 3.39 -16.96
C MET A 136 -0.87 3.71 -15.49
N LEU A 137 -1.94 4.46 -15.25
CA LEU A 137 -2.45 4.72 -13.91
C LEU A 137 -3.39 3.58 -13.50
N MET A 138 -3.04 2.86 -12.44
CA MET A 138 -3.93 1.89 -11.81
C MET A 138 -4.62 2.52 -10.62
N LEU A 139 -5.93 2.34 -10.51
CA LEU A 139 -6.75 2.82 -9.41
C LEU A 139 -7.25 1.66 -8.55
N PHE A 140 -6.98 1.73 -7.26
CA PHE A 140 -7.34 0.72 -6.26
C PHE A 140 -8.31 1.33 -5.28
N ARG A 141 -9.31 0.54 -4.92
CA ARG A 141 -10.22 0.85 -3.82
C ARG A 141 -10.38 -0.38 -2.96
N LEU A 142 -10.67 -0.19 -1.68
CA LEU A 142 -11.17 -1.30 -0.88
C LEU A 142 -12.51 -1.76 -1.46
N LYS A 143 -12.67 -3.08 -1.58
CA LYS A 143 -13.99 -3.67 -1.80
C LYS A 143 -14.81 -3.45 -0.53
N GLU A 144 -15.99 -2.86 -0.68
CA GLU A 144 -16.99 -2.90 0.38
C GLU A 144 -17.29 -4.38 0.65
N ARG A 145 -17.05 -4.82 1.88
CA ARG A 145 -17.52 -6.15 2.30
C ARG A 145 -18.99 -5.97 2.64
N SER A 146 -19.86 -6.56 1.84
CA SER A 146 -21.21 -6.91 2.30
C SER A 146 -21.05 -7.87 3.47
N GLU A 147 -21.58 -7.48 4.63
CA GLU A 147 -21.69 -8.37 5.80
C GLU A 147 -22.53 -9.62 5.48
#